data_AF-A0A8T4UYB4-F1
#
_entry.id   AF-A0A8T4UYB4-F1
#
_cell.length_a   1.000
_cell.length_b   1.000
_cell.length_c   1.000
_cell.angle_alpha   90.00
_cell.angle_beta   90.00
_cell.angle_gamma   90.00
#
_symmetry.space_group_name_H-M   'P 1'
#
loop_
_entity.id
_entity.type
_entity.pdbx_description
1 polymer ?
#
loop_
_entity_poly.entity_id
_entity_poly.type
_entity_poly.pdbx_seq_one_letter_code
_entity_poly.pdbx_strand_id
1 'polypeptide(L)'
;MSFPEYTTLFLSFEIIPPLRGTDITPVLRTVEELVQYTPPFIDVTSHAAGDGSRRKRPGTLGICALIQHKYGTAAVPHVLCHGFTREETEDFLLESHYLGIDSVLALQGDAVSPKPIPFGRSSNVYAVDLVQQIMALNQGVFLSADEQGTPTEEFEKRNFGHKKYEQGSYFCAEMESPFHFLQNNSAISPPLENFAHQKVNFAKFSTHFRVGIAGYPEKHYLAPDLDTDIAYLKAKVDAGASYIVTQMFFDNQKYFSFVDKCRAVGITVPIIPGLKILTHKKQAELLPQKFSITLPQELRDEINRTSPQAVSGLGCAWTAQQIRELYQAGVSGVHLYVMQDVRPVHEVMKKL
;
A
#
# COMPACT_ATOMS: atom_id res chain seq x y z
N MET A 1 10.68 2.65 -20.53
CA MET A 1 11.23 3.59 -19.55
C MET A 1 12.06 2.80 -18.56
N SER A 2 13.38 2.95 -18.65
CA SER A 2 14.36 2.34 -17.75
C SER A 2 14.37 3.08 -16.41
N PHE A 3 14.38 2.34 -15.30
CA PHE A 3 14.54 2.92 -13.96
C PHE A 3 15.92 3.63 -13.84
N PRO A 4 16.04 4.72 -13.06
CA PRO A 4 17.29 5.44 -12.92
C PRO A 4 18.35 4.56 -12.23
N GLU A 5 19.60 4.66 -12.68
CA GLU A 5 20.76 4.07 -12.01
C GLU A 5 20.92 4.72 -10.62
N TYR A 6 20.35 4.10 -9.60
CA TYR A 6 20.60 4.49 -8.22
C TYR A 6 22.01 4.03 -7.84
N THR A 7 23.00 4.92 -7.95
CA THR A 7 24.35 4.76 -7.38
C THR A 7 24.37 4.83 -5.85
N THR A 8 23.20 4.93 -5.20
CA THR A 8 23.02 5.05 -3.75
C THR A 8 21.94 4.09 -3.27
N LEU A 9 22.23 3.34 -2.20
CA LEU A 9 21.26 2.50 -1.51
C LEU A 9 20.03 3.32 -1.07
N PHE A 10 18.83 2.96 -1.50
CA PHE A 10 17.60 3.58 -0.99
C PHE A 10 17.08 2.88 0.28
N LEU A 11 16.35 3.62 1.11
CA LEU A 11 15.63 3.07 2.26
C LEU A 11 14.14 3.29 2.08
N SER A 12 13.35 2.25 2.29
CA SER A 12 11.90 2.32 2.43
C SER A 12 11.52 1.91 3.86
N PHE A 13 10.33 2.28 4.30
CA PHE A 13 9.94 2.12 5.70
C PHE A 13 8.53 1.56 5.83
N GLU A 14 8.28 0.74 6.85
CA GLU A 14 6.92 0.33 7.25
C GLU A 14 6.53 0.98 8.57
N ILE A 15 5.34 1.58 8.59
CA ILE A 15 4.73 2.19 9.77
C ILE A 15 3.41 1.52 10.15
N ILE A 16 3.03 1.69 11.42
CA ILE A 16 1.76 1.17 11.94
C ILE A 16 0.80 2.31 12.24
N PRO A 17 -0.41 2.32 11.65
CA PRO A 17 -1.47 3.26 12.00
C PRO A 17 -1.74 3.34 13.50
N PRO A 18 -2.22 4.47 14.05
CA PRO A 18 -2.55 4.58 15.46
C PRO A 18 -3.71 3.64 15.82
N LEU A 19 -3.87 3.34 17.11
CA LEU A 19 -5.04 2.59 17.57
C LEU A 19 -6.30 3.48 17.41
N ARG A 20 -7.46 2.86 17.18
CA ARG A 20 -8.74 3.60 17.14
C ARG A 20 -8.91 4.39 18.44
N GLY A 21 -9.27 5.66 18.29
CA GLY A 21 -9.46 6.57 19.41
C GLY A 21 -8.17 7.17 19.97
N THR A 22 -7.02 6.94 19.33
CA THR A 22 -5.75 7.59 19.68
C THR A 22 -5.38 8.65 18.63
N ASP A 23 -4.59 9.64 19.06
CA ASP A 23 -4.12 10.74 18.21
C ASP A 23 -3.18 10.23 17.10
N ILE A 24 -3.34 10.76 15.89
CA ILE A 24 -2.51 10.47 14.71
C ILE A 24 -1.16 11.20 14.75
N THR A 25 -1.05 12.29 15.52
CA THR A 25 0.13 13.17 15.57
C THR A 25 1.45 12.42 15.80
N PRO A 26 1.56 11.40 16.68
CA PRO A 26 2.79 10.62 16.81
C PRO A 26 3.23 9.93 15.51
N VAL A 27 2.27 9.37 14.75
CA VAL A 27 2.55 8.75 13.45
C VAL A 27 3.03 9.80 12.45
N LEU A 28 2.41 10.98 12.43
CA LEU A 28 2.83 12.06 11.53
C LEU A 28 4.23 12.60 11.83
N ARG A 29 4.61 12.68 13.11
CA ARG A 29 5.99 13.01 13.49
C ARG A 29 6.98 11.95 13.04
N THR A 30 6.65 10.67 13.23
CA THR A 30 7.45 9.57 12.69
C THR A 30 7.63 9.69 11.18
N VAL A 31 6.56 9.97 10.42
CA VAL A 31 6.65 10.17 8.96
C VAL A 31 7.54 11.37 8.64
N GLU A 32 7.35 12.51 9.29
CA GLU A 32 8.16 13.72 9.09
C GLU A 32 9.66 13.47 9.31
N GLU A 33 10.00 12.66 10.32
CA GLU A 33 11.38 12.24 10.59
C GLU A 33 11.89 11.20 9.56
N LEU A 34 11.03 10.39 8.96
CA LEU A 34 11.46 9.39 7.97
C LEU A 34 11.65 9.99 6.56
N VAL A 35 10.82 10.96 6.17
CA VAL A 35 10.87 11.55 4.81
C VAL A 35 12.16 12.34 4.54
N GLN A 36 12.89 12.74 5.59
CA GLN A 36 14.22 13.34 5.44
C GLN A 36 15.23 12.40 4.77
N TYR A 37 14.99 11.08 4.82
CA TYR A 37 15.80 10.06 4.15
C TYR A 37 15.39 9.80 2.70
N THR A 38 14.50 10.64 2.15
CA THR A 38 14.01 10.56 0.76
C THR A 38 13.58 9.15 0.36
N PRO A 39 12.74 8.46 1.16
CA PRO A 39 12.33 7.11 0.82
C PRO A 39 11.51 7.09 -0.48
N PRO A 40 11.71 6.11 -1.37
CA PRO A 40 10.90 6.00 -2.57
C PRO A 40 9.45 5.63 -2.25
N PHE A 41 9.21 5.01 -1.08
CA PHE A 41 7.88 4.71 -0.57
C PHE A 41 7.88 4.43 0.94
N ILE A 42 6.71 4.59 1.57
CA ILE A 42 6.42 4.18 2.94
C ILE A 42 5.21 3.22 2.93
N ASP A 43 5.41 2.02 3.45
CA ASP A 43 4.36 1.03 3.64
C ASP A 43 3.53 1.37 4.88
N VAL A 44 2.21 1.29 4.74
CA VAL A 44 1.25 1.50 5.83
C VAL A 44 0.50 0.20 6.09
N THR A 45 0.77 -0.39 7.25
CA THR A 45 0.17 -1.69 7.60
C THR A 45 -1.35 -1.62 7.71
N SER A 46 -2.00 -2.69 7.28
CA SER A 46 -3.43 -2.92 7.47
C SER A 46 -3.66 -4.05 8.46
N HIS A 47 -4.75 -3.96 9.21
CA HIS A 47 -5.14 -4.97 10.17
C HIS A 47 -6.62 -5.25 9.99
N ALA A 48 -6.97 -6.52 9.78
CA ALA A 48 -8.36 -6.94 9.75
C ALA A 48 -9.04 -6.65 11.10
N ALA A 49 -10.28 -6.17 11.06
CA ALA A 49 -11.08 -5.99 12.26
C ALA A 49 -11.49 -7.36 12.81
N GLY A 50 -10.78 -7.86 13.83
CA GLY A 50 -11.23 -9.02 14.59
C GLY A 50 -12.56 -8.77 15.30
N ASP A 51 -13.36 -9.82 15.47
CA ASP A 51 -14.66 -9.78 16.15
C ASP A 51 -14.54 -9.14 17.54
N GLY A 52 -15.32 -8.07 17.78
CA GLY A 52 -15.38 -7.37 19.07
C GLY A 52 -14.12 -6.67 19.60
N SER A 53 -12.96 -6.75 18.93
CA SER A 53 -11.71 -6.18 19.47
C SER A 53 -11.75 -4.65 19.52
N ARG A 54 -11.54 -4.09 20.73
CA ARG A 54 -11.30 -2.65 20.97
C ARG A 54 -10.02 -2.10 20.30
N ARG A 55 -9.21 -2.95 19.67
CA ARG A 55 -7.93 -2.59 19.00
C ARG A 55 -8.05 -2.48 17.48
N LYS A 56 -9.16 -1.94 16.97
CA LYS A 56 -9.26 -1.60 15.54
C LYS A 56 -8.25 -0.48 15.23
N ARG A 57 -7.64 -0.49 14.05
CA ARG A 57 -6.82 0.63 13.54
C ARG A 57 -7.56 1.25 12.35
N PRO A 58 -8.12 2.47 12.48
CA PRO A 58 -8.83 3.11 11.39
C PRO A 58 -7.86 3.70 10.37
N GLY A 59 -8.30 3.78 9.11
CA GLY A 59 -7.79 4.79 8.18
C GLY A 59 -6.41 4.54 7.57
N THR A 60 -6.04 3.30 7.20
CA THR A 60 -4.85 3.05 6.35
C THR A 60 -4.86 3.99 5.14
N LEU A 61 -6.00 4.04 4.43
CA LEU A 61 -6.15 4.90 3.26
C LEU A 61 -5.97 6.38 3.56
N GLY A 62 -6.59 6.88 4.64
CA GLY A 62 -6.45 8.27 5.06
C GLY A 62 -5.03 8.65 5.46
N ILE A 63 -4.28 7.74 6.09
CA ILE A 63 -2.87 7.92 6.39
C ILE A 63 -2.05 7.94 5.10
N CYS A 64 -2.28 7.00 4.17
CA CYS A 64 -1.59 7.00 2.88
C CYS A 64 -1.82 8.31 2.12
N ALA A 65 -3.08 8.76 2.01
CA ALA A 65 -3.42 10.02 1.36
C ALA A 65 -2.71 11.21 2.03
N LEU A 66 -2.69 11.25 3.36
CA LEU A 66 -2.00 12.31 4.10
C LEU A 66 -0.48 12.26 3.84
N ILE A 67 0.14 11.08 3.83
CA ILE A 67 1.57 10.93 3.55
C ILE A 67 1.91 11.49 2.15
N GLN A 68 1.15 11.09 1.13
CA GLN A 68 1.37 11.56 -0.24
C GLN A 68 1.15 13.07 -0.37
N HIS A 69 0.02 13.58 0.10
CA HIS A 69 -0.34 14.99 -0.11
C HIS A 69 0.49 15.96 0.75
N LYS A 70 0.85 15.57 1.97
CA LYS A 70 1.58 16.45 2.89
C LYS A 70 3.09 16.39 2.68
N TYR A 71 3.64 15.21 2.39
CA TYR A 71 5.10 15.00 2.35
C TYR A 71 5.63 14.64 0.95
N GLY A 72 4.77 14.50 -0.07
CA GLY A 72 5.20 14.19 -1.44
C GLY A 72 5.87 12.82 -1.60
N THR A 73 5.71 11.93 -0.61
CA THR A 73 6.31 10.60 -0.58
C THR A 73 5.24 9.57 -0.91
N ALA A 74 5.54 8.61 -1.79
CA ALA A 74 4.59 7.55 -2.12
C ALA A 74 4.22 6.72 -0.88
N ALA A 75 2.94 6.43 -0.70
CA ALA A 75 2.46 5.62 0.40
C ALA A 75 1.80 4.35 -0.14
N VAL A 76 2.21 3.20 0.39
CA VAL A 76 1.78 1.89 -0.10
C VAL A 76 0.92 1.23 0.97
N PRO A 77 -0.42 1.20 0.82
CA PRO A 77 -1.26 0.49 1.76
C PRO A 77 -1.07 -1.03 1.62
N HIS A 78 -1.04 -1.71 2.76
CA HIS A 78 -1.22 -3.16 2.76
C HIS A 78 -2.69 -3.49 2.46
N VAL A 79 -2.92 -4.43 1.57
CA VAL A 79 -4.26 -4.94 1.22
C VAL A 79 -4.30 -6.42 1.61
N LEU A 80 -5.29 -6.80 2.42
CA LEU A 80 -5.37 -8.13 3.03
C LEU A 80 -6.50 -8.95 2.40
N CYS A 81 -6.26 -10.26 2.23
CA CYS A 81 -7.32 -11.21 1.89
C CYS A 81 -8.24 -11.47 3.08
N HIS A 82 -7.66 -11.87 4.22
CA HIS A 82 -8.43 -12.25 5.40
C HIS A 82 -9.11 -11.04 6.05
N GLY A 83 -10.40 -11.18 6.33
CA GLY A 83 -11.22 -10.14 6.98
C GLY A 83 -11.88 -9.14 6.03
N PHE A 84 -11.69 -9.30 4.72
CA PHE A 84 -12.28 -8.45 3.68
C PHE A 84 -12.93 -9.30 2.59
N THR A 85 -14.06 -8.82 2.10
CA THR A 85 -14.68 -9.35 0.87
C THR A 85 -13.95 -8.83 -0.37
N ARG A 86 -14.10 -9.51 -1.50
CA ARG A 86 -13.54 -9.06 -2.79
C ARG A 86 -14.12 -7.70 -3.17
N GLU A 87 -15.39 -7.47 -2.87
CA GLU A 87 -16.07 -6.19 -3.15
C GLU A 87 -15.54 -5.06 -2.25
N GLU A 88 -15.41 -5.27 -0.93
CA GLU A 88 -14.76 -4.28 -0.04
C GLU A 88 -13.31 -3.99 -0.48
N THR A 89 -12.64 -4.98 -1.06
CA THR A 89 -11.29 -4.83 -1.62
C THR A 89 -11.30 -3.98 -2.90
N GLU A 90 -12.26 -4.21 -3.81
CA GLU A 90 -12.40 -3.42 -5.04
C GLU A 90 -12.72 -1.96 -4.73
N ASP A 91 -13.65 -1.69 -3.81
CA ASP A 91 -13.97 -0.34 -3.33
C ASP A 91 -12.71 0.36 -2.80
N PHE A 92 -11.93 -0.32 -1.95
CA PHE A 92 -10.68 0.21 -1.41
C PHE A 92 -9.65 0.54 -2.49
N LEU A 93 -9.52 -0.32 -3.51
CA LEU A 93 -8.60 -0.10 -4.64
C LEU A 93 -9.06 1.10 -5.49
N LEU A 94 -10.36 1.25 -5.73
CA LEU A 94 -10.90 2.39 -6.46
C LEU A 94 -10.66 3.71 -5.72
N GLU A 95 -10.96 3.75 -4.42
CA GLU A 95 -10.68 4.92 -3.59
C GLU A 95 -9.17 5.25 -3.54
N SER A 96 -8.31 4.22 -3.43
CA SER A 96 -6.86 4.37 -3.50
C SER A 96 -6.43 5.02 -4.82
N HIS A 97 -6.97 4.54 -5.94
CA HIS A 97 -6.66 5.09 -7.25
C HIS A 97 -7.12 6.55 -7.39
N TYR A 98 -8.30 6.91 -6.91
CA TYR A 98 -8.80 8.29 -6.91
C TYR A 98 -7.93 9.25 -6.08
N LEU A 99 -7.28 8.73 -5.05
CA LEU A 99 -6.33 9.48 -4.21
C LEU A 99 -4.91 9.50 -4.79
N GLY A 100 -4.72 8.98 -6.01
CA GLY A 100 -3.42 8.92 -6.68
C GLY A 100 -2.46 7.93 -6.04
N ILE A 101 -2.94 6.95 -5.28
CA ILE A 101 -2.13 5.83 -4.79
C ILE A 101 -2.07 4.82 -5.92
N ASP A 102 -0.86 4.58 -6.44
CA ASP A 102 -0.61 3.72 -7.60
C ASP A 102 0.05 2.38 -7.23
N SER A 103 0.25 2.12 -5.94
CA SER A 103 1.01 0.97 -5.45
C SER A 103 0.38 0.38 -4.21
N VAL A 104 0.32 -0.95 -4.13
CA VAL A 104 -0.24 -1.67 -2.98
C VAL A 104 0.62 -2.87 -2.61
N LEU A 105 0.64 -3.25 -1.34
CA LEU A 105 1.26 -4.49 -0.88
C LEU A 105 0.18 -5.55 -0.62
N ALA A 106 0.06 -6.53 -1.52
CA ALA A 106 -0.95 -7.59 -1.45
C ALA A 106 -0.49 -8.71 -0.52
N LEU A 107 -1.26 -8.96 0.53
CA LEU A 107 -0.96 -9.93 1.58
C LEU A 107 -2.17 -10.81 1.89
N GLN A 108 -1.91 -12.03 2.34
CA GLN A 108 -2.99 -12.91 2.81
C GLN A 108 -3.59 -12.38 4.13
N GLY A 109 -2.73 -11.91 5.04
CA GLY A 109 -3.10 -11.53 6.40
C GLY A 109 -3.15 -12.74 7.34
N ASP A 110 -2.97 -12.49 8.64
CA ASP A 110 -3.01 -13.55 9.64
C ASP A 110 -4.42 -14.15 9.75
N ALA A 111 -4.51 -15.44 10.05
CA ALA A 111 -5.77 -16.14 10.27
C ALA A 111 -6.40 -15.70 11.60
N VAL A 112 -7.05 -14.54 11.61
CA VAL A 112 -7.99 -14.14 12.67
C VAL A 112 -9.34 -14.75 12.33
N SER A 113 -10.11 -15.19 13.33
CA SER A 113 -11.44 -15.79 13.14
C SER A 113 -12.20 -15.10 12.01
N PRO A 114 -12.49 -15.80 10.90
CA PRO A 114 -12.98 -15.15 9.69
C PRO A 114 -14.32 -14.48 10.00
N LYS A 115 -14.44 -13.20 9.64
CA LYS A 115 -15.73 -12.52 9.59
C LYS A 115 -16.62 -13.34 8.63
N PRO A 116 -17.86 -13.70 9.01
CA PRO A 116 -18.76 -14.39 8.11
C PRO A 116 -18.91 -13.61 6.81
N ILE A 117 -18.73 -14.28 5.67
CA ILE A 117 -18.93 -13.67 4.36
C ILE A 117 -20.44 -13.52 4.17
N PRO A 118 -20.96 -12.29 3.94
CA PRO A 118 -22.38 -12.09 3.69
C PRO A 118 -22.86 -12.88 2.46
N PHE A 119 -24.14 -13.26 2.44
CA PHE A 119 -24.72 -13.95 1.29
C PHE A 119 -24.52 -13.15 0.00
N GLY A 120 -24.07 -13.83 -1.07
CA GLY A 120 -23.80 -13.22 -2.37
C GLY A 120 -22.47 -12.47 -2.48
N ARG A 121 -21.62 -12.47 -1.45
CA ARG A 121 -20.27 -11.88 -1.47
C ARG A 121 -19.21 -12.99 -1.53
N SER A 122 -17.99 -12.61 -1.87
CA SER A 122 -16.84 -13.54 -1.93
C SER A 122 -15.61 -12.96 -1.23
N SER A 123 -14.59 -13.77 -0.95
CA SER A 123 -13.31 -13.32 -0.37
C SER A 123 -12.14 -13.94 -1.11
N ASN A 124 -11.02 -13.24 -1.18
CA ASN A 124 -9.74 -13.85 -1.58
C ASN A 124 -9.27 -14.77 -0.44
N VAL A 125 -8.72 -15.94 -0.77
CA VAL A 125 -8.24 -16.90 0.23
C VAL A 125 -6.73 -16.76 0.39
N TYR A 126 -6.02 -16.62 -0.73
CA TYR A 126 -4.58 -16.46 -0.80
C TYR A 126 -4.20 -15.13 -1.43
N ALA A 127 -2.97 -14.67 -1.17
CA ALA A 127 -2.47 -13.43 -1.75
C ALA A 127 -2.41 -13.48 -3.29
N VAL A 128 -2.32 -14.66 -3.91
CA VAL A 128 -2.36 -14.81 -5.37
C VAL A 128 -3.74 -14.43 -5.93
N ASP A 129 -4.83 -14.78 -5.25
CA ASP A 129 -6.20 -14.41 -5.66
C ASP A 129 -6.37 -12.89 -5.64
N LEU A 130 -5.80 -12.24 -4.62
CA LEU A 130 -5.80 -10.78 -4.49
C LEU A 130 -4.96 -10.12 -5.61
N VAL A 131 -3.78 -10.66 -5.93
CA VAL A 131 -2.97 -10.16 -7.06
C VAL A 131 -3.75 -10.29 -8.37
N GLN A 132 -4.42 -11.42 -8.61
CA GLN A 132 -5.25 -11.63 -9.80
C GLN A 132 -6.41 -10.64 -9.86
N GLN A 133 -7.08 -10.36 -8.74
CA GLN A 133 -8.13 -9.34 -8.69
C GLN A 133 -7.58 -7.95 -9.03
N ILE A 134 -6.45 -7.54 -8.46
CA ILE A 134 -5.84 -6.23 -8.75
C ILE A 134 -5.42 -6.14 -10.23
N MET A 135 -4.86 -7.21 -10.79
CA MET A 135 -4.51 -7.25 -12.21
C MET A 135 -5.72 -7.20 -13.13
N ALA A 136 -6.83 -7.83 -12.76
CA ALA A 136 -8.10 -7.73 -13.48
C ALA A 136 -8.60 -6.27 -13.47
N LEU A 137 -8.57 -5.59 -12.32
CA LEU A 137 -8.94 -4.19 -12.20
C LEU A 137 -8.04 -3.26 -13.03
N ASN A 138 -6.73 -3.57 -13.09
CA ASN A 138 -5.78 -2.87 -13.96
C ASN A 138 -6.09 -3.06 -15.46
N GLN A 139 -6.86 -4.08 -15.83
CA GLN A 139 -7.37 -4.31 -17.19
C GLN A 139 -8.81 -3.79 -17.36
N GLY A 140 -9.33 -3.07 -16.36
CA GLY A 140 -10.71 -2.58 -16.33
C GLY A 140 -11.75 -3.69 -16.16
N VAL A 141 -11.40 -4.84 -15.57
CA VAL A 141 -12.33 -5.94 -15.28
C VAL A 141 -12.76 -5.86 -13.81
N PHE A 142 -14.03 -5.53 -13.60
CA PHE A 142 -14.69 -5.37 -12.29
C PHE A 142 -15.38 -6.67 -11.86
N LEU A 143 -15.70 -6.79 -10.56
CA LEU A 143 -16.34 -7.98 -10.00
C LEU A 143 -17.78 -8.19 -10.48
N SER A 144 -18.57 -7.11 -10.59
CA SER A 144 -19.94 -7.22 -11.06
C SER A 144 -20.02 -7.04 -12.59
N ALA A 145 -20.90 -7.82 -13.23
CA ALA A 145 -21.14 -7.70 -14.66
C ALA A 145 -21.87 -6.38 -15.02
N ASP A 146 -22.63 -5.83 -14.06
CA ASP A 146 -23.46 -4.64 -14.24
C ASP A 146 -22.67 -3.32 -14.04
N GLU A 147 -21.52 -3.36 -13.36
CA GLU A 147 -20.57 -2.23 -13.22
C GLU A 147 -19.48 -2.24 -14.30
N GLN A 148 -19.60 -3.09 -15.32
CA GLN A 148 -18.85 -2.96 -16.57
C GLN A 148 -19.38 -1.74 -17.34
N GLY A 149 -19.16 -0.53 -16.78
CA GLY A 149 -19.63 0.77 -17.24
C GLY A 149 -20.58 0.69 -18.44
N THR A 150 -21.88 0.55 -18.17
CA THR A 150 -22.86 0.82 -19.21
C THR A 150 -22.65 2.27 -19.65
N PRO A 151 -22.61 2.57 -20.96
CA PRO A 151 -22.64 3.95 -21.42
C PRO A 151 -23.80 4.64 -20.72
N THR A 152 -23.56 5.78 -20.08
CA THR A 152 -24.57 6.56 -19.38
C THR A 152 -25.58 7.15 -20.38
N GLU A 153 -26.42 6.31 -20.99
CA GLU A 153 -27.63 6.73 -21.69
C GLU A 153 -28.75 7.09 -20.70
N GLU A 154 -28.66 6.67 -19.43
CA GLU A 154 -29.71 6.89 -18.43
C GLU A 154 -29.73 8.30 -17.82
N PHE A 155 -28.67 9.11 -18.00
CA PHE A 155 -28.67 10.50 -17.52
C PHE A 155 -29.43 11.46 -18.45
N GLU A 156 -29.57 11.12 -19.73
CA GLU A 156 -30.37 11.92 -20.68
C GLU A 156 -31.88 11.64 -20.55
N LYS A 157 -32.27 10.39 -20.24
CA LYS A 157 -33.69 10.00 -20.15
C LYS A 157 -34.42 10.56 -18.92
N ARG A 158 -33.70 10.96 -17.86
CA ARG A 158 -34.31 11.54 -16.64
C ARG A 158 -34.52 13.05 -16.68
N ASN A 159 -33.91 13.78 -17.63
CA ASN A 159 -33.98 15.25 -17.69
C ASN A 159 -34.87 15.81 -18.83
N PHE A 160 -35.40 14.97 -19.72
CA PHE A 160 -36.41 15.38 -20.70
C PHE A 160 -37.76 14.74 -20.39
N GLY A 161 -38.39 15.25 -19.33
CA GLY A 161 -39.79 14.97 -19.04
C GLY A 161 -40.69 15.47 -20.18
N HIS A 162 -41.59 14.61 -20.62
CA HIS A 162 -42.74 14.95 -21.45
C HIS A 162 -43.37 16.28 -21.04
N LYS A 163 -43.31 17.29 -21.92
CA LYS A 163 -44.25 18.41 -21.89
C LYS A 163 -44.93 18.54 -23.24
N LYS A 164 -46.20 18.12 -23.26
CA LYS A 164 -47.18 18.55 -24.26
C LYS A 164 -47.35 20.06 -24.14
N TYR A 165 -47.38 20.73 -25.29
CA TYR A 165 -47.74 22.14 -25.42
C TYR A 165 -49.21 22.34 -25.04
N GLU A 166 -49.49 23.31 -24.17
CA GLU A 166 -50.78 24.00 -24.10
C GLU A 166 -50.57 25.52 -23.96
N GLN A 167 -51.44 26.25 -24.66
CA GLN A 167 -51.44 27.69 -24.88
C GLN A 167 -51.84 28.48 -23.62
N GLY A 168 -51.34 29.72 -23.49
CA GLY A 168 -51.91 30.69 -22.53
C GLY A 168 -51.07 31.93 -22.28
N SER A 169 -51.50 33.03 -22.90
CA SER A 169 -51.26 34.47 -22.64
C SER A 169 -50.97 34.88 -21.19
N TYR A 170 -50.17 35.94 -20.96
CA TYR A 170 -50.59 37.27 -20.42
C TYR A 170 -49.37 38.17 -20.08
N PHE A 171 -49.30 39.31 -20.79
CA PHE A 171 -48.98 40.70 -20.38
C PHE A 171 -47.63 41.17 -19.77
N CYS A 172 -47.25 42.35 -20.27
CA CYS A 172 -46.09 43.21 -20.01
C CYS A 172 -46.42 44.29 -18.95
N ALA A 173 -45.45 44.78 -18.15
CA ALA A 173 -45.43 46.15 -17.59
C ALA A 173 -44.06 46.53 -17.00
N GLU A 174 -43.69 47.80 -17.23
CA GLU A 174 -42.42 48.50 -17.01
C GLU A 174 -42.27 49.18 -15.62
N MET A 175 -41.04 49.57 -15.22
CA MET A 175 -40.56 50.96 -14.99
C MET A 175 -39.45 51.12 -13.91
N GLU A 176 -38.29 51.68 -14.36
CA GLU A 176 -37.42 52.78 -13.82
C GLU A 176 -37.02 52.84 -12.31
N SER A 177 -35.84 53.27 -11.80
CA SER A 177 -34.52 53.85 -12.21
C SER A 177 -33.72 54.15 -10.87
N PRO A 178 -32.56 54.85 -10.79
CA PRO A 178 -31.18 54.47 -11.11
C PRO A 178 -30.21 54.54 -9.89
N PHE A 179 -29.00 53.97 -9.96
CA PHE A 179 -27.73 54.65 -9.62
C PHE A 179 -26.50 53.80 -10.01
N HIS A 180 -25.53 54.47 -10.61
CA HIS A 180 -24.32 54.01 -11.27
C HIS A 180 -23.15 53.86 -10.27
N PHE A 181 -22.30 52.82 -10.40
CA PHE A 181 -20.83 52.96 -10.31
C PHE A 181 -20.07 51.72 -10.85
N LEU A 182 -19.39 51.95 -11.99
CA LEU A 182 -18.13 51.39 -12.53
C LEU A 182 -17.94 49.89 -12.88
N GLN A 183 -18.06 49.70 -14.21
CA GLN A 183 -17.40 48.81 -15.18
C GLN A 183 -15.99 48.28 -14.83
N ASN A 184 -15.80 46.95 -14.90
CA ASN A 184 -15.15 46.24 -16.04
C ASN A 184 -14.98 44.75 -15.69
N ASN A 185 -15.89 43.91 -16.20
CA ASN A 185 -15.77 42.45 -16.23
C ASN A 185 -16.11 42.02 -17.66
N SER A 186 -15.11 41.66 -18.46
CA SER A 186 -15.35 40.94 -19.72
C SER A 186 -15.31 39.44 -19.44
N ALA A 187 -16.42 38.92 -18.91
CA ALA A 187 -16.74 37.50 -18.94
C ALA A 187 -17.20 37.14 -20.36
N ILE A 188 -16.34 36.48 -21.12
CA ILE A 188 -16.74 35.78 -22.34
C ILE A 188 -17.26 34.42 -21.89
N SER A 189 -18.57 34.27 -21.76
CA SER A 189 -19.21 32.96 -21.71
C SER A 189 -19.25 32.41 -23.14
N PRO A 190 -18.65 31.24 -23.45
CA PRO A 190 -18.89 30.63 -24.74
C PRO A 190 -20.31 30.05 -24.78
N PRO A 191 -21.00 30.10 -25.93
CA PRO A 191 -22.34 29.55 -26.07
C PRO A 191 -22.32 28.03 -25.90
N LEU A 192 -23.24 27.53 -25.08
CA LEU A 192 -23.56 26.11 -24.87
C LEU A 192 -24.29 25.53 -26.09
N GLU A 193 -23.65 25.50 -27.26
CA GLU A 193 -24.22 24.87 -28.45
C GLU A 193 -23.08 24.44 -29.39
N ASN A 194 -22.42 23.30 -29.07
CA ASN A 194 -21.73 22.41 -30.02
C ASN A 194 -21.02 21.21 -29.34
N PHE A 195 -21.74 20.43 -28.54
CA PHE A 195 -21.25 19.11 -28.08
C PHE A 195 -22.14 17.94 -28.52
N ALA A 196 -22.87 18.10 -29.64
CA ALA A 196 -23.52 16.97 -30.29
C ALA A 196 -22.58 16.39 -31.35
N HIS A 197 -22.25 15.11 -31.22
CA HIS A 197 -21.54 14.25 -32.18
C HIS A 197 -20.02 14.12 -32.10
N GLN A 198 -19.41 14.27 -30.92
CA GLN A 198 -18.17 13.52 -30.68
C GLN A 198 -18.58 12.14 -30.17
N LYS A 199 -18.36 11.08 -30.98
CA LYS A 199 -18.37 9.71 -30.46
C LYS A 199 -17.25 9.62 -29.43
N VAL A 200 -17.56 9.88 -28.17
CA VAL A 200 -16.66 9.63 -27.05
C VAL A 200 -16.51 8.11 -27.00
N ASN A 201 -15.37 7.63 -27.47
CA ASN A 201 -14.97 6.25 -27.27
C ASN A 201 -14.61 6.15 -25.78
N PHE A 202 -15.57 5.78 -24.92
CA PHE A 202 -15.33 5.63 -23.50
C PHE A 202 -14.33 4.48 -23.33
N ALA A 203 -13.05 4.84 -23.17
CA ALA A 203 -12.06 3.89 -22.73
C ALA A 203 -12.56 3.30 -21.41
N LYS A 204 -12.63 1.97 -21.33
CA LYS A 204 -13.02 1.26 -20.12
C LYS A 204 -12.12 1.75 -18.99
N PHE A 205 -12.70 2.32 -17.92
CA PHE A 205 -11.92 2.83 -16.80
C PHE A 205 -11.08 1.67 -16.21
N SER A 206 -9.79 1.91 -16.02
CA SER A 206 -8.82 0.91 -15.53
C SER A 206 -7.86 1.55 -14.56
N THR A 207 -7.44 0.78 -13.55
CA THR A 207 -6.39 1.19 -12.63
C THR A 207 -5.00 0.86 -13.20
N HIS A 208 -3.93 1.22 -12.49
CA HIS A 208 -2.55 0.91 -12.90
C HIS A 208 -1.66 0.58 -11.69
N PHE A 209 -2.19 -0.21 -10.77
CA PHE A 209 -1.50 -0.57 -9.54
C PHE A 209 -0.22 -1.37 -9.79
N ARG A 210 0.89 -0.92 -9.22
CA ARG A 210 2.08 -1.74 -8.98
C ARG A 210 1.85 -2.58 -7.72
N VAL A 211 2.00 -3.89 -7.83
CA VAL A 211 1.64 -4.81 -6.73
C VAL A 211 2.90 -5.39 -6.11
N GLY A 212 3.19 -5.01 -4.87
CA GLY A 212 4.16 -5.69 -4.03
C GLY A 212 3.56 -6.93 -3.38
N ILE A 213 4.41 -7.91 -3.07
CA ILE A 213 4.03 -9.11 -2.31
C ILE A 213 5.09 -9.46 -1.26
N ALA A 214 4.69 -10.20 -0.22
CA ALA A 214 5.63 -10.73 0.77
C ALA A 214 6.38 -11.99 0.28
N GLY A 215 7.67 -12.07 0.59
CA GLY A 215 8.50 -13.28 0.48
C GLY A 215 9.14 -13.66 1.82
N TYR A 216 9.50 -14.92 2.04
CA TYR A 216 9.99 -15.41 3.33
C TYR A 216 11.34 -16.11 3.17
N PRO A 217 12.47 -15.45 3.51
CA PRO A 217 13.81 -16.03 3.34
C PRO A 217 14.02 -17.33 4.13
N GLU A 218 13.27 -17.49 5.22
CA GLU A 218 13.32 -18.66 6.10
C GLU A 218 12.05 -19.53 6.03
N LYS A 219 11.25 -19.38 4.96
CA LYS A 219 9.96 -20.05 4.71
C LYS A 219 8.80 -19.50 5.55
N HIS A 220 7.62 -19.39 4.94
CA HIS A 220 6.39 -19.18 5.69
C HIS A 220 6.08 -20.36 6.65
N TYR A 221 5.60 -20.06 7.87
CA TYR A 221 5.38 -21.07 8.90
C TYR A 221 4.37 -22.17 8.52
N LEU A 222 3.42 -21.87 7.62
CA LEU A 222 2.44 -22.83 7.10
C LEU A 222 2.94 -23.63 5.88
N ALA A 223 4.03 -23.22 5.23
CA ALA A 223 4.54 -23.96 4.09
C ALA A 223 5.28 -25.22 4.58
N PRO A 224 5.25 -26.35 3.84
CA PRO A 224 5.96 -27.56 4.24
C PRO A 224 7.48 -27.35 4.22
N ASP A 225 8.00 -26.77 3.13
CA ASP A 225 9.41 -26.48 2.90
C ASP A 225 9.57 -25.17 2.10
N LEU A 226 10.83 -24.71 1.99
CA LEU A 226 11.15 -23.44 1.32
C LEU A 226 10.89 -23.49 -0.19
N ASP A 227 11.08 -24.65 -0.84
CA ASP A 227 10.90 -24.77 -2.28
C ASP A 227 9.41 -24.66 -2.66
N THR A 228 8.54 -25.24 -1.84
CA THR A 228 7.07 -25.07 -1.95
C THR A 228 6.65 -23.62 -1.70
N ASP A 229 7.22 -22.95 -0.69
CA ASP A 229 6.93 -21.53 -0.42
C ASP A 229 7.37 -20.63 -1.58
N ILE A 230 8.51 -20.92 -2.19
CA ILE A 230 9.00 -20.24 -3.40
C ILE A 230 8.11 -20.54 -4.62
N ALA A 231 7.56 -21.74 -4.74
CA ALA A 231 6.59 -22.04 -5.81
C ALA A 231 5.31 -21.18 -5.68
N TYR A 232 4.80 -20.98 -4.46
CA TYR A 232 3.68 -20.06 -4.22
C TYR A 232 4.06 -18.60 -4.45
N LEU A 233 5.29 -18.21 -4.08
CA LEU A 233 5.83 -16.89 -4.40
C LEU A 233 5.88 -16.66 -5.90
N LYS A 234 6.36 -17.64 -6.66
CA LYS A 234 6.38 -17.61 -8.12
C LYS A 234 4.98 -17.47 -8.70
N ALA A 235 3.99 -18.20 -8.19
CA ALA A 235 2.60 -18.07 -8.66
C ALA A 235 2.06 -16.63 -8.48
N LYS A 236 2.41 -15.94 -7.39
CA LYS A 236 2.05 -14.52 -7.18
C LYS A 236 2.77 -13.59 -8.16
N VAL A 237 4.04 -13.86 -8.48
CA VAL A 237 4.80 -13.10 -9.49
C VAL A 237 4.22 -13.32 -10.88
N ASP A 238 3.95 -14.57 -11.26
CA ASP A 238 3.36 -14.94 -12.55
C ASP A 238 1.94 -14.36 -12.70
N ALA A 239 1.22 -14.16 -11.59
CA ALA A 239 -0.07 -13.49 -11.57
C ALA A 239 0.01 -11.96 -11.78
N GLY A 240 1.20 -11.35 -11.75
CA GLY A 240 1.42 -9.93 -12.06
C GLY A 240 2.04 -9.07 -10.96
N ALA A 241 2.54 -9.67 -9.85
CA ALA A 241 3.25 -8.90 -8.84
C ALA A 241 4.55 -8.28 -9.41
N SER A 242 4.81 -7.03 -9.04
CA SER A 242 5.88 -6.19 -9.60
C SER A 242 7.16 -6.18 -8.77
N TYR A 243 7.08 -6.49 -7.46
CA TYR A 243 8.23 -6.59 -6.57
C TYR A 243 7.90 -7.43 -5.33
N ILE A 244 8.95 -7.87 -4.62
CA ILE A 244 8.86 -8.63 -3.38
C ILE A 244 9.51 -7.83 -2.26
N VAL A 245 8.85 -7.74 -1.09
CA VAL A 245 9.47 -7.33 0.17
C VAL A 245 9.61 -8.56 1.04
N THR A 246 10.81 -8.85 1.53
CA THR A 246 11.02 -10.05 2.36
C THR A 246 10.58 -9.80 3.79
N GLN A 247 10.06 -10.82 4.46
CA GLN A 247 10.01 -10.88 5.92
C GLN A 247 11.39 -10.58 6.52
N MET A 248 11.40 -10.04 7.74
CA MET A 248 12.61 -9.75 8.49
C MET A 248 13.52 -10.97 8.64
N PHE A 249 14.82 -10.76 8.54
CA PHE A 249 15.85 -11.75 8.81
C PHE A 249 17.03 -11.09 9.54
N PHE A 250 17.76 -11.88 10.33
CA PHE A 250 18.93 -11.40 11.09
C PHE A 250 20.26 -11.98 10.56
N ASP A 251 20.19 -12.83 9.54
CA ASP A 251 21.33 -13.45 8.85
C ASP A 251 21.23 -13.18 7.34
N ASN A 252 22.16 -12.41 6.80
CA ASN A 252 22.19 -12.07 5.38
C ASN A 252 22.33 -13.29 4.45
N GLN A 253 22.93 -14.39 4.93
CA GLN A 253 23.04 -15.62 4.14
C GLN A 253 21.67 -16.24 3.84
N LYS A 254 20.68 -16.06 4.72
CA LYS A 254 19.29 -16.48 4.47
C LYS A 254 18.69 -15.71 3.29
N TYR A 255 18.91 -14.41 3.25
CA TYR A 255 18.45 -13.58 2.14
C TYR A 255 19.14 -13.95 0.83
N PHE A 256 20.47 -14.07 0.80
CA PHE A 256 21.19 -14.44 -0.44
C PHE A 256 20.77 -15.82 -0.96
N SER A 257 20.70 -16.83 -0.09
CA SER A 257 20.25 -18.18 -0.46
C SER A 257 18.80 -18.18 -0.99
N PHE A 258 17.94 -17.36 -0.40
CA PHE A 258 16.55 -17.19 -0.86
C PHE A 258 16.50 -16.54 -2.24
N VAL A 259 17.28 -15.48 -2.47
CA VAL A 259 17.37 -14.81 -3.78
C VAL A 259 17.85 -15.80 -4.84
N ASP A 260 18.90 -16.59 -4.57
CA ASP A 260 19.43 -17.58 -5.52
C ASP A 260 18.37 -18.61 -5.90
N LYS A 261 17.62 -19.14 -4.92
CA LYS A 261 16.50 -20.07 -5.18
C LYS A 261 15.37 -19.40 -5.97
N CYS A 262 15.04 -18.15 -5.67
CA CYS A 262 14.05 -17.39 -6.43
C CYS A 262 14.49 -17.21 -7.89
N ARG A 263 15.76 -16.85 -8.13
CA ARG A 263 16.30 -16.71 -9.48
C ARG A 263 16.33 -18.03 -10.24
N ALA A 264 16.65 -19.14 -9.56
CA ALA A 264 16.67 -20.47 -10.16
C ALA A 264 15.30 -20.93 -10.70
N VAL A 265 14.18 -20.44 -10.14
CA VAL A 265 12.82 -20.71 -10.64
C VAL A 265 12.26 -19.62 -11.56
N GLY A 266 13.10 -18.64 -11.95
CA GLY A 266 12.74 -17.60 -12.91
C GLY A 266 12.00 -16.39 -12.31
N ILE A 267 12.02 -16.19 -10.99
CA ILE A 267 11.54 -14.93 -10.40
C ILE A 267 12.58 -13.85 -10.73
N THR A 268 12.22 -12.85 -11.52
CA THR A 268 13.12 -11.77 -11.97
C THR A 268 12.77 -10.39 -11.40
N VAL A 269 11.61 -10.23 -10.78
CA VAL A 269 11.22 -8.98 -10.13
C VAL A 269 12.19 -8.61 -8.98
N PRO A 270 12.29 -7.32 -8.62
CA PRO A 270 13.10 -6.88 -7.48
C PRO A 270 12.68 -7.58 -6.18
N ILE A 271 13.67 -7.95 -5.36
CA ILE A 271 13.48 -8.55 -4.04
C ILE A 271 14.15 -7.64 -3.02
N ILE A 272 13.35 -6.84 -2.30
CA ILE A 272 13.81 -5.86 -1.33
C ILE A 272 13.94 -6.56 0.04
N PRO A 273 15.14 -6.60 0.66
CA PRO A 273 15.30 -7.16 1.98
C PRO A 273 14.58 -6.32 3.04
N GLY A 274 13.68 -6.95 3.79
CA GLY A 274 13.09 -6.37 5.00
C GLY A 274 13.99 -6.60 6.21
N LEU A 275 14.34 -5.56 6.95
CA LEU A 275 15.13 -5.64 8.18
C LEU A 275 14.40 -5.01 9.36
N LYS A 276 14.56 -5.63 10.53
CA LYS A 276 14.04 -5.12 11.79
C LYS A 276 15.17 -4.79 12.75
N ILE A 277 15.17 -3.57 13.28
CA ILE A 277 16.10 -3.16 14.33
C ILE A 277 15.64 -3.76 15.67
N LEU A 278 16.51 -4.56 16.29
CA LEU A 278 16.26 -5.15 17.60
C LEU A 278 16.60 -4.14 18.71
N THR A 279 15.60 -3.75 19.49
CA THR A 279 15.73 -2.71 20.52
C THR A 279 15.67 -3.23 21.96
N HIS A 280 15.16 -4.45 22.17
CA HIS A 280 14.97 -5.01 23.50
C HIS A 280 15.31 -6.51 23.56
N LYS A 281 15.87 -6.98 24.69
CA LYS A 281 16.21 -8.40 24.90
C LYS A 281 15.06 -9.35 24.58
N LYS A 282 13.85 -9.01 25.04
CA LYS A 282 12.65 -9.84 24.86
C LYS A 282 12.32 -10.10 23.37
N GLN A 283 12.74 -9.23 22.46
CA GLN A 283 12.53 -9.46 21.03
C GLN A 283 13.37 -10.62 20.50
N ALA A 284 14.55 -10.90 21.08
CA ALA A 284 15.39 -12.04 20.69
C ALA A 284 14.72 -13.40 20.98
N GLU A 285 13.80 -13.42 21.96
CA GLU A 285 13.00 -14.59 22.32
C GLU A 285 11.70 -14.66 21.50
N LEU A 286 10.98 -13.53 21.41
CA LEU A 286 9.64 -13.48 20.82
C LEU A 286 9.62 -13.51 19.29
N LEU A 287 10.57 -12.85 18.63
CA LEU A 287 10.53 -12.73 17.16
C LEU A 287 10.67 -14.10 16.47
N PRO A 288 11.61 -14.98 16.87
CA PRO A 288 11.68 -16.34 16.31
C PRO A 288 10.39 -17.13 16.46
N GLN A 289 9.77 -17.07 17.64
CA GLN A 289 8.55 -17.83 17.92
C GLN A 289 7.37 -17.33 17.10
N LYS A 290 7.26 -16.00 16.95
CA LYS A 290 6.12 -15.38 16.27
C LYS A 290 6.24 -15.45 14.75
N PHE A 291 7.45 -15.26 14.22
CA PHE A 291 7.66 -15.09 12.78
C PHE A 291 8.37 -16.28 12.13
N SER A 292 8.71 -17.33 12.91
CA SER A 292 9.45 -18.51 12.43
C SER A 292 10.78 -18.17 11.78
N ILE A 293 11.49 -17.20 12.37
CA ILE A 293 12.81 -16.72 11.91
C ILE A 293 13.93 -17.18 12.85
N THR A 294 15.16 -17.18 12.36
CA THR A 294 16.34 -17.53 13.15
C THR A 294 17.15 -16.28 13.47
N LEU A 295 17.47 -16.08 14.75
CA LEU A 295 18.54 -15.16 15.14
C LEU A 295 19.87 -15.94 15.18
N PRO A 296 20.94 -15.42 14.53
CA PRO A 296 22.29 -15.98 14.64
C PRO A 296 22.72 -16.18 16.08
N GLN A 297 23.45 -17.27 16.34
CA GLN A 297 23.92 -17.59 17.69
C GLN A 297 24.81 -16.47 18.25
N GLU A 298 25.67 -15.89 17.41
CA GLU A 298 26.51 -14.74 17.76
C GLU A 298 25.68 -13.56 18.28
N LEU A 299 24.66 -13.14 17.53
CA LEU A 299 23.75 -12.07 17.95
C LEU A 299 23.03 -12.41 19.27
N ARG A 300 22.59 -13.66 19.45
CA ARG A 300 21.96 -14.10 20.71
C ARG A 300 22.92 -13.98 21.89
N ASP A 301 24.15 -14.45 21.72
CA ASP A 301 25.17 -14.43 22.77
C ASP A 301 25.57 -13.00 23.14
N GLU A 302 25.65 -12.10 22.16
CA GLU A 302 25.88 -10.68 22.39
C GLU A 302 24.73 -10.02 23.14
N ILE A 303 23.48 -10.28 22.75
CA ILE A 303 22.28 -9.76 23.44
C ILE A 303 22.24 -10.24 24.89
N ASN A 304 22.57 -11.51 25.14
CA ASN A 304 22.59 -12.09 26.48
C ASN A 304 23.61 -11.39 27.38
N ARG A 305 24.81 -11.10 26.86
CA ARG A 305 25.89 -10.40 27.57
C ARG A 305 25.67 -8.88 27.72
N THR A 306 24.83 -8.28 26.88
CA THR A 306 24.59 -6.83 26.87
C THR A 306 23.58 -6.40 27.95
N SER A 307 23.73 -5.23 28.57
CA SER A 307 22.72 -4.71 29.52
C SER A 307 21.43 -4.29 28.80
N PRO A 308 20.23 -4.39 29.40
CA PRO A 308 18.97 -4.04 28.73
C PRO A 308 18.94 -2.66 28.06
N GLN A 309 19.61 -1.66 28.65
CA GLN A 309 19.69 -0.29 28.15
C GLN A 309 20.60 -0.17 26.91
N ALA A 310 21.60 -1.05 26.77
CA ALA A 310 22.54 -1.03 25.66
C ALA A 310 22.09 -1.87 24.45
N VAL A 311 21.07 -2.73 24.59
CA VAL A 311 20.60 -3.62 23.51
C VAL A 311 20.16 -2.86 22.26
N SER A 312 19.54 -1.69 22.42
CA SER A 312 19.15 -0.86 21.26
C SER A 312 20.37 -0.46 20.43
N GLY A 313 21.47 -0.06 21.08
CA GLY A 313 22.71 0.29 20.40
C GLY A 313 23.34 -0.91 19.67
N LEU A 314 23.28 -2.10 20.29
CA LEU A 314 23.73 -3.35 19.68
C LEU A 314 22.91 -3.69 18.42
N GLY A 315 21.57 -3.66 18.50
CA GLY A 315 20.73 -3.97 17.35
C GLY A 315 20.85 -2.94 16.22
N CYS A 316 21.11 -1.66 16.54
CA CYS A 316 21.44 -0.65 15.53
C CYS A 316 22.78 -0.96 14.83
N ALA A 317 23.80 -1.37 15.59
CA ALA A 317 25.09 -1.77 15.01
C ALA A 317 24.96 -3.00 14.12
N TRP A 318 24.22 -4.02 14.56
CA TRP A 318 23.93 -5.22 13.78
C TRP A 318 23.19 -4.89 12.48
N THR A 319 22.12 -4.08 12.57
CA THR A 319 21.35 -3.68 11.37
C THR A 319 22.21 -2.88 10.40
N ALA A 320 23.04 -1.95 10.88
CA ALA A 320 23.95 -1.19 10.03
C ALA A 320 24.97 -2.11 9.33
N GLN A 321 25.50 -3.12 10.02
CA GLN A 321 26.35 -4.13 9.41
C GLN A 321 25.60 -4.91 8.32
N GLN A 322 24.39 -5.40 8.61
CA GLN A 322 23.57 -6.09 7.62
C GLN A 322 23.36 -5.25 6.36
N ILE A 323 23.04 -3.97 6.52
CA ILE A 323 22.83 -3.04 5.40
C ILE A 323 24.12 -2.87 4.56
N ARG A 324 25.29 -2.70 5.20
CA ARG A 324 26.56 -2.55 4.48
C ARG A 324 26.90 -3.79 3.65
N GLU A 325 26.73 -4.98 4.21
CA GLU A 325 26.96 -6.25 3.52
C GLU A 325 25.98 -6.46 2.35
N LEU A 326 24.69 -6.14 2.55
CA LEU A 326 23.68 -6.19 1.48
C LEU A 326 24.04 -5.23 0.34
N TYR A 327 24.45 -4.00 0.66
CA TYR A 327 24.88 -3.02 -0.33
C TYR A 327 26.12 -3.49 -1.11
N GLN A 328 27.13 -4.02 -0.41
CA GLN A 328 28.33 -4.60 -1.03
C GLN A 328 28.01 -5.79 -1.96
N ALA A 329 26.95 -6.54 -1.65
CA ALA A 329 26.43 -7.62 -2.49
C ALA A 329 25.55 -7.15 -3.66
N GLY A 330 25.42 -5.83 -3.87
CA GLY A 330 24.70 -5.25 -5.01
C GLY A 330 23.21 -5.01 -4.78
N VAL A 331 22.71 -5.11 -3.54
CA VAL A 331 21.32 -4.75 -3.23
C VAL A 331 21.15 -3.23 -3.31
N SER A 332 20.17 -2.78 -4.11
CA SER A 332 19.95 -1.34 -4.37
C SER A 332 19.08 -0.63 -3.32
N GLY A 333 18.42 -1.37 -2.42
CA GLY A 333 17.68 -0.76 -1.32
C GLY A 333 17.21 -1.74 -0.25
N VAL A 334 16.88 -1.21 0.92
CA VAL A 334 16.43 -1.97 2.09
C VAL A 334 15.08 -1.44 2.58
N HIS A 335 14.26 -2.32 3.10
CA HIS A 335 12.99 -1.98 3.73
C HIS A 335 13.10 -2.14 5.25
N LEU A 336 12.78 -1.09 6.02
CA LEU A 336 12.93 -1.09 7.48
C LEU A 336 11.57 -1.12 8.19
N TYR A 337 11.40 -2.12 9.07
CA TYR A 337 10.23 -2.23 9.94
C TYR A 337 10.32 -1.30 11.15
N VAL A 338 9.99 -0.01 10.94
CA VAL A 338 10.10 1.06 11.95
C VAL A 338 9.04 0.96 13.04
N MET A 339 7.85 0.48 12.67
CA MET A 339 6.69 0.35 13.56
C MET A 339 6.19 1.72 14.06
N GLN A 340 6.66 2.18 15.22
CA GLN A 340 6.25 3.42 15.88
C GLN A 340 7.43 4.20 16.48
N ASP A 341 8.66 3.70 16.37
CA ASP A 341 9.84 4.32 16.98
C ASP A 341 10.93 4.55 15.93
N VAL A 342 11.16 5.82 15.60
CA VAL A 342 12.14 6.26 14.60
C VAL A 342 13.55 6.42 15.17
N ARG A 343 13.71 6.52 16.50
CA ARG A 343 15.03 6.73 17.13
C ARG A 343 16.07 5.69 16.73
N PRO A 344 15.76 4.38 16.69
CA PRO A 344 16.71 3.38 16.22
C PRO A 344 17.10 3.56 14.75
N VAL A 345 16.20 4.08 13.91
CA VAL A 345 16.51 4.38 12.50
C VAL A 345 17.60 5.44 12.43
N HIS A 346 17.45 6.55 13.17
CA HIS A 346 18.48 7.59 13.22
C HIS A 346 19.84 7.05 13.69
N GLU A 347 19.85 6.15 14.67
CA GLU A 347 21.08 5.52 15.17
C GLU A 347 21.72 4.56 14.17
N VAL A 348 20.92 3.84 13.37
CA VAL A 348 21.42 3.07 12.22
C VAL A 348 22.02 4.01 11.19
N MET A 349 21.33 5.09 10.85
CA MET A 349 21.79 6.05 9.83
C MET A 349 23.09 6.75 10.21
N LYS A 350 23.35 7.02 11.50
CA LYS A 350 24.63 7.55 11.98
C LYS A 350 25.80 6.56 11.82
N LYS A 351 25.50 5.28 11.65
CA LYS A 351 26.51 4.23 11.51
C LYS A 351 26.79 3.89 10.05
N LEU A 352 25.84 4.09 9.14
CA LEU A 352 26.07 3.93 7.69
C LEU A 352 26.98 5.06 7.18
#